data_AF-A0A924MU72-F1
#
_entry.id   AF-A0A924MU72-F1
#
_cell.length_a   1.000
_cell.length_b   1.000
_cell.length_c   1.000
_cell.angle_alpha   90.00
_cell.angle_beta   90.00
_cell.angle_gamma   90.00
#
_symmetry.space_group_name_H-M   'P 1'
#
loop_
_entity.id
_entity.type
_entity.pdbx_description
1 polymer ?
#
loop_
_entity_poly.entity_id
_entity_poly.type
_entity_poly.pdbx_seq_one_letter_code
_entity_poly.pdbx_strand_id
1 'polypeptide(L)'
;DSMHEFQMEIEPGVVLGQKLIPVAKTGCYIPGGKYPLISAAIMSVATARVAGVGHVVGAAPPRDAEGIYPQTLYALHASGADEIYCIGGVQALAAMAYGCVGMTPRDMITGPGNAFVAEAKRQLFGTVGIDLLAGPTEIMVIADETADPALVATDLLGQAEHGPDSPAWLITTSRRFGERVMAEIALQLETLPTAAVAGKAWEVFGEVIVVDSDEEAALVSDEYAPEHLEVQTACDDWYLGRLTNYGSLFVGEQATVAYGDKGVGTNHTLPTGRAARYTGGLSVGKFIKSVTWQRLSDAASRRIAPIMGRICREEGMLAHEKTADVRFARYAPRND
;
A
#
# COMPACT_ATOMS: atom_id res chain seq x y z
N ASP A 1 2.35 2.19 -21.14
CA ASP A 1 3.22 1.29 -21.94
C ASP A 1 4.31 0.55 -21.14
N SER A 2 5.03 1.18 -20.21
CA SER A 2 6.15 0.53 -19.47
C SER A 2 5.74 -0.41 -18.32
N MET A 3 4.45 -0.50 -17.98
CA MET A 3 3.92 -1.34 -16.89
C MET A 3 3.51 -2.76 -17.33
N HIS A 4 3.90 -3.17 -18.54
CA HIS A 4 3.70 -4.52 -19.05
C HIS A 4 5.04 -5.19 -19.37
N GLU A 5 5.02 -6.50 -19.61
CA GLU A 5 6.20 -7.20 -20.14
C GLU A 5 6.47 -6.74 -21.57
N PHE A 6 7.74 -6.51 -21.90
CA PHE A 6 8.14 -6.14 -23.25
C PHE A 6 9.54 -6.65 -23.58
N GLN A 7 9.83 -6.73 -24.87
CA GLN A 7 11.17 -6.89 -25.39
C GLN A 7 11.39 -5.95 -26.58
N MET A 8 12.60 -5.46 -26.73
CA MET A 8 12.98 -4.53 -27.79
C MET A 8 14.41 -4.83 -28.25
N GLU A 9 14.61 -4.90 -29.56
CA GLU A 9 15.93 -4.84 -30.15
C GLU A 9 16.33 -3.37 -30.34
N ILE A 10 17.26 -2.89 -29.52
CA ILE A 10 17.64 -1.46 -29.52
C ILE A 10 18.71 -1.14 -30.58
N GLU A 11 19.47 -2.16 -30.98
CA GLU A 11 20.46 -2.13 -32.05
C GLU A 11 20.61 -3.55 -32.61
N PRO A 12 21.12 -3.73 -33.85
CA PRO A 12 21.30 -5.06 -34.43
C PRO A 12 22.06 -6.01 -33.49
N GLY A 13 21.37 -7.09 -33.10
CA GLY A 13 21.84 -8.13 -32.21
C GLY A 13 21.82 -7.78 -30.72
N VAL A 14 21.19 -6.69 -30.28
CA VAL A 14 21.06 -6.30 -28.87
C VAL A 14 19.59 -6.26 -28.49
N VAL A 15 19.12 -7.33 -27.84
CA VAL A 15 17.74 -7.45 -27.38
C VAL A 15 17.70 -7.23 -25.88
N LEU A 16 16.86 -6.29 -25.43
CA LEU A 16 16.55 -6.03 -24.03
C LEU A 16 15.10 -6.40 -23.75
N GLY A 17 14.75 -6.63 -22.49
CA GLY A 17 13.36 -6.77 -22.11
C GLY A 17 13.11 -6.67 -20.62
N GLN A 18 11.82 -6.63 -20.29
CA GLN A 18 11.29 -6.59 -18.93
C GLN A 18 10.33 -7.77 -18.71
N LYS A 19 10.39 -8.37 -17.54
CA LYS A 19 9.43 -9.37 -17.04
C LYS A 19 8.78 -8.91 -15.74
N LEU A 20 7.56 -9.36 -15.51
CA LEU A 20 6.77 -9.13 -14.31
C LEU A 20 6.64 -10.47 -13.58
N ILE A 21 7.42 -10.65 -12.52
CA ILE A 21 7.54 -11.94 -11.83
C ILE A 21 6.97 -11.84 -10.42
N PRO A 22 5.92 -12.61 -10.05
CA PRO A 22 5.42 -12.63 -8.68
C PRO A 22 6.48 -13.05 -7.67
N VAL A 23 6.37 -12.57 -6.42
CA VAL A 23 7.09 -13.18 -5.30
C VAL A 23 6.67 -14.64 -5.16
N ALA A 24 7.61 -15.52 -4.80
CA ALA A 24 7.30 -16.95 -4.76
C ALA A 24 6.46 -17.28 -3.53
N LYS A 25 6.78 -16.64 -2.39
CA LYS A 25 6.12 -16.89 -1.11
C LYS A 25 5.82 -15.58 -0.38
N THR A 26 4.59 -15.42 0.10
CA THR A 26 4.22 -14.29 0.96
C THR A 26 3.53 -14.73 2.24
N GLY A 27 3.66 -13.92 3.28
CA GLY A 27 2.91 -14.02 4.53
C GLY A 27 2.00 -12.81 4.71
N CYS A 28 0.72 -13.05 5.00
CA CYS A 28 -0.30 -12.02 5.18
C CYS A 28 -0.72 -12.00 6.66
N TYR A 29 -0.40 -10.90 7.34
CA TYR A 29 -0.77 -10.67 8.74
C TYR A 29 -2.15 -10.01 8.85
N ILE A 30 -3.06 -10.62 9.60
CA ILE A 30 -4.42 -10.13 9.81
C ILE A 30 -4.57 -9.67 11.27
N PRO A 31 -4.88 -8.38 11.51
CA PRO A 31 -5.13 -7.90 12.86
C PRO A 31 -6.37 -8.56 13.49
N GLY A 32 -6.29 -8.84 14.79
CA GLY A 32 -7.42 -9.37 15.56
C GLY A 32 -7.46 -8.90 17.01
N GLY A 33 -6.78 -7.80 17.34
CA GLY A 33 -6.72 -7.24 18.70
C GLY A 33 -8.06 -6.65 19.13
N LYS A 34 -8.20 -5.31 19.05
CA LYS A 34 -9.44 -4.61 19.44
C LYS A 34 -10.64 -5.03 18.59
N TYR A 35 -10.44 -5.24 17.30
CA TYR A 35 -11.45 -5.69 16.35
C TYR A 35 -10.94 -6.86 15.51
N PRO A 36 -11.73 -7.94 15.33
CA PRO A 36 -11.40 -8.99 14.37
C PRO A 36 -11.73 -8.53 12.95
N LEU A 37 -10.70 -8.30 12.14
CA LEU A 37 -10.87 -7.72 10.80
C LEU A 37 -11.07 -8.82 9.74
N ILE A 38 -12.33 -9.08 9.38
CA ILE A 38 -12.70 -10.07 8.35
C ILE A 38 -12.19 -9.61 6.97
N SER A 39 -12.40 -8.35 6.61
CA SER A 39 -12.03 -7.81 5.29
C SER A 39 -10.52 -7.83 5.05
N ALA A 40 -9.70 -7.61 6.08
CA ALA A 40 -8.24 -7.64 5.97
C ALA A 40 -7.70 -8.97 5.45
N ALA A 41 -8.37 -10.10 5.76
CA ALA A 41 -8.02 -11.41 5.23
C ALA A 41 -8.18 -11.46 3.71
N ILE A 42 -9.31 -10.94 3.21
CA ILE A 42 -9.62 -10.86 1.78
C ILE A 42 -8.64 -9.92 1.09
N MET A 43 -8.48 -8.72 1.63
CA MET A 43 -7.63 -7.67 1.05
C MET A 43 -6.14 -8.05 1.03
N SER A 44 -5.69 -8.98 1.87
CA SER A 44 -4.31 -9.44 1.86
C SER A 44 -4.12 -10.70 1.01
N VAL A 45 -4.84 -11.78 1.36
CA VAL A 45 -4.61 -13.11 0.79
C VAL A 45 -5.14 -13.18 -0.65
N ALA A 46 -6.32 -12.65 -0.92
CA ALA A 46 -6.89 -12.69 -2.27
C ALA A 46 -6.06 -11.85 -3.23
N THR A 47 -5.56 -10.69 -2.81
CA THR A 47 -4.67 -9.85 -3.64
C THR A 47 -3.36 -10.59 -3.98
N ALA A 48 -2.74 -11.28 -3.02
CA ALA A 48 -1.55 -12.10 -3.28
C ALA A 48 -1.84 -13.24 -4.27
N ARG A 49 -2.99 -13.91 -4.12
CA ARG A 49 -3.40 -14.98 -5.02
C ARG A 49 -3.63 -14.49 -6.44
N VAL A 50 -4.33 -13.37 -6.61
CA VAL A 50 -4.56 -12.76 -7.92
C VAL A 50 -3.24 -12.31 -8.57
N ALA A 51 -2.27 -11.87 -7.77
CA ALA A 51 -0.93 -11.56 -8.26
C ALA A 51 -0.12 -12.79 -8.73
N GLY A 52 -0.62 -14.02 -8.51
CA GLY A 52 0.07 -15.24 -8.91
C GLY A 52 1.15 -15.71 -7.93
N VAL A 53 1.07 -15.29 -6.66
CA VAL A 53 2.00 -15.78 -5.63
C VAL A 53 1.78 -17.28 -5.41
N GLY A 54 2.86 -18.06 -5.54
CA GLY A 54 2.80 -19.51 -5.53
C GLY A 54 2.44 -20.11 -4.16
N HIS A 55 2.80 -19.44 -3.07
CA HIS A 55 2.47 -19.89 -1.72
C HIS A 55 2.16 -18.73 -0.76
N VAL A 56 0.93 -18.71 -0.24
CA VAL A 56 0.41 -17.64 0.62
C VAL A 56 0.08 -18.17 2.01
N VAL A 57 0.72 -17.61 3.03
CA VAL A 57 0.43 -17.92 4.44
C VAL A 57 -0.47 -16.82 5.02
N GLY A 58 -1.52 -17.19 5.75
CA GLY A 58 -2.29 -16.27 6.59
C GLY A 58 -1.90 -16.42 8.06
N ALA A 59 -1.68 -15.31 8.76
CA ALA A 59 -1.43 -15.31 10.20
C ALA A 59 -2.40 -14.36 10.91
N ALA A 60 -3.07 -14.83 11.96
CA ALA A 60 -3.94 -14.00 12.78
C ALA A 60 -3.77 -14.37 14.27
N PRO A 61 -3.87 -13.39 15.20
CA PRO A 61 -3.84 -13.69 16.62
C PRO A 61 -5.05 -14.55 17.04
N PRO A 62 -4.92 -15.37 18.10
CA PRO A 62 -6.10 -15.90 18.77
C PRO A 62 -6.95 -14.76 19.33
N ARG A 63 -8.27 -14.84 19.14
CA ARG A 63 -9.24 -13.94 19.79
C ARG A 63 -9.37 -14.26 21.27
N ASP A 64 -9.40 -15.55 21.59
CA ASP A 64 -9.52 -16.12 22.93
C ASP A 64 -8.93 -17.54 22.94
N ALA A 65 -9.29 -18.35 23.94
CA ALA A 65 -8.80 -19.72 24.09
C ALA A 65 -9.22 -20.66 22.93
N GLU A 66 -10.28 -20.32 22.17
CA GLU A 66 -10.76 -21.09 21.03
C GLU A 66 -9.92 -20.84 19.76
N GLY A 67 -9.04 -19.82 19.76
CA GLY A 67 -8.14 -19.51 18.65
C GLY A 67 -8.60 -18.35 17.78
N ILE A 68 -8.34 -18.43 16.46
CA ILE A 68 -8.67 -17.35 15.51
C ILE A 68 -10.19 -17.18 15.46
N TYR A 69 -10.66 -15.92 15.38
CA TYR A 69 -12.08 -15.62 15.17
C TYR A 69 -12.64 -16.39 13.95
N PRO A 70 -13.74 -17.17 14.09
CA PRO A 70 -14.18 -18.09 13.03
C PRO A 70 -14.40 -17.46 11.66
N GLN A 71 -14.91 -16.23 11.61
CA GLN A 71 -15.17 -15.49 10.38
C GLN A 71 -13.86 -15.03 9.73
N THR A 72 -12.85 -14.65 10.51
CA THR A 72 -11.52 -14.32 9.98
C THR A 72 -10.82 -15.58 9.46
N LEU A 73 -10.94 -16.71 10.18
CA LEU A 73 -10.43 -18.01 9.73
C LEU A 73 -11.08 -18.45 8.42
N TYR A 74 -12.41 -18.34 8.32
CA TYR A 74 -13.14 -18.60 7.09
C TYR A 74 -12.68 -17.69 5.95
N ALA A 75 -12.53 -16.39 6.20
CA ALA A 75 -12.09 -15.43 5.18
C ALA A 75 -10.67 -15.72 4.68
N LEU A 76 -9.73 -16.11 5.56
CA LEU A 76 -8.40 -16.55 5.17
C LEU A 76 -8.44 -17.78 4.25
N HIS A 77 -9.25 -18.78 4.61
CA HIS A 77 -9.43 -19.99 3.81
C HIS A 77 -10.08 -19.68 2.46
N ALA A 78 -11.20 -18.96 2.46
CA ALA A 78 -11.95 -18.59 1.27
C ALA A 78 -11.15 -17.71 0.30
N SER A 79 -10.24 -16.89 0.82
CA SER A 79 -9.31 -16.07 0.03
C SER A 79 -8.17 -16.87 -0.59
N GLY A 80 -8.02 -18.14 -0.21
CA GLY A 80 -7.07 -19.08 -0.79
C GLY A 80 -5.73 -19.17 -0.06
N ALA A 81 -5.65 -18.92 1.25
CA ALA A 81 -4.43 -19.19 2.00
C ALA A 81 -4.06 -20.68 1.92
N ASP A 82 -2.79 -20.98 1.66
CA ASP A 82 -2.28 -22.36 1.60
C ASP A 82 -2.05 -22.92 3.02
N GLU A 83 -1.62 -22.06 3.94
CA GLU A 83 -1.46 -22.38 5.36
C GLU A 83 -1.99 -21.23 6.22
N ILE A 84 -2.56 -21.56 7.38
CA ILE A 84 -3.09 -20.59 8.33
C ILE A 84 -2.49 -20.84 9.71
N TYR A 85 -1.92 -19.79 10.32
CA TYR A 85 -1.27 -19.85 11.62
C TYR A 85 -2.00 -18.98 12.64
N CYS A 86 -2.34 -19.58 13.78
CA CYS A 86 -2.88 -18.88 14.95
C CYS A 86 -1.74 -18.24 15.75
N ILE A 87 -1.20 -17.14 15.22
CA ILE A 87 -0.10 -16.37 15.82
C ILE A 87 -0.24 -14.90 15.44
N GLY A 88 -0.07 -14.00 16.41
CA GLY A 88 -0.17 -12.55 16.23
C GLY A 88 1.11 -11.80 16.60
N GLY A 89 1.10 -10.48 16.47
CA GLY A 89 2.16 -9.59 16.96
C GLY A 89 3.53 -9.82 16.31
N VAL A 90 4.57 -9.21 16.88
CA VAL A 90 5.96 -9.23 16.37
C VAL A 90 6.46 -10.65 16.07
N GLN A 91 6.10 -11.62 16.92
CA GLN A 91 6.46 -13.02 16.78
C GLN A 91 5.89 -13.68 15.51
N ALA A 92 4.70 -13.26 15.05
CA ALA A 92 4.16 -13.73 13.77
C ALA A 92 5.01 -13.24 12.60
N LEU A 93 5.41 -11.96 12.61
CA LEU A 93 6.25 -11.39 11.56
C LEU A 93 7.65 -12.02 11.57
N ALA A 94 8.23 -12.23 12.75
CA ALA A 94 9.51 -12.93 12.89
C ALA A 94 9.42 -14.39 12.40
N ALA A 95 8.34 -15.11 12.73
CA ALA A 95 8.13 -16.48 12.27
C ALA A 95 7.99 -16.56 10.74
N MET A 96 7.32 -15.60 10.12
CA MET A 96 7.23 -15.49 8.66
C MET A 96 8.57 -15.15 8.02
N ALA A 97 9.35 -14.24 8.61
CA ALA A 97 10.62 -13.81 8.04
C ALA A 97 11.71 -14.89 8.15
N TYR A 98 11.81 -15.54 9.31
CA TYR A 98 12.91 -16.48 9.60
C TYR A 98 12.52 -17.95 9.44
N GLY A 99 11.24 -18.26 9.26
CA GLY A 99 10.74 -19.63 9.19
C GLY A 99 10.84 -20.33 10.55
N CYS A 100 9.82 -20.16 11.37
CA CYS A 100 9.73 -20.79 12.69
C CYS A 100 8.34 -21.43 12.88
N VAL A 101 8.15 -22.15 13.99
CA VAL A 101 6.86 -22.75 14.38
C VAL A 101 6.21 -23.63 13.29
N GLY A 102 7.02 -24.32 12.49
CA GLY A 102 6.58 -25.17 11.37
C GLY A 102 6.45 -24.45 10.04
N MET A 103 6.60 -23.13 10.00
CA MET A 103 6.50 -22.31 8.80
C MET A 103 7.84 -22.25 8.05
N THR A 104 7.79 -22.33 6.73
CA THR A 104 8.97 -22.00 5.91
C THR A 104 9.10 -20.48 5.70
N PRO A 105 10.32 -19.91 5.60
CA PRO A 105 10.50 -18.47 5.43
C PRO A 105 9.73 -17.89 4.23
N ARG A 106 9.25 -16.65 4.37
CA ARG A 106 8.54 -15.89 3.32
C ARG A 106 9.50 -14.93 2.62
N ASP A 107 9.25 -14.65 1.34
CA ASP A 107 10.00 -13.62 0.61
C ASP A 107 9.45 -12.22 0.89
N MET A 108 8.17 -12.13 1.24
CA MET A 108 7.44 -10.89 1.51
C MET A 108 6.45 -11.07 2.66
N ILE A 109 6.22 -9.99 3.41
CA ILE A 109 5.22 -9.90 4.47
C ILE A 109 4.31 -8.71 4.22
N THR A 110 3.00 -8.91 4.31
CA THR A 110 1.99 -7.87 4.09
C THR A 110 0.98 -7.79 5.22
N GLY A 111 0.18 -6.72 5.19
CA GLY A 111 -0.95 -6.52 6.09
C GLY A 111 -0.68 -5.41 7.11
N PRO A 112 -1.74 -4.71 7.55
CA PRO A 112 -1.65 -3.65 8.55
C PRO A 112 -1.48 -4.24 9.95
N GLY A 113 -1.20 -3.38 10.93
CA GLY A 113 -1.15 -3.77 12.32
C GLY A 113 -0.89 -2.58 13.22
N ASN A 114 -0.79 -2.84 14.52
CA ASN A 114 -0.45 -1.79 15.48
C ASN A 114 1.01 -1.32 15.33
N ALA A 115 1.40 -0.33 16.13
CA ALA A 115 2.76 0.23 16.13
C ALA A 115 3.88 -0.82 16.24
N PHE A 116 3.68 -1.91 16.99
CA PHE A 116 4.66 -2.98 17.12
C PHE A 116 4.81 -3.80 15.83
N VAL A 117 3.70 -4.09 15.15
CA VAL A 117 3.71 -4.76 13.84
C VAL A 117 4.40 -3.87 12.80
N ALA A 118 4.09 -2.57 12.80
CA ALA A 118 4.71 -1.60 11.90
C ALA A 118 6.23 -1.50 12.14
N GLU A 119 6.66 -1.41 13.40
CA GLU A 119 8.07 -1.43 13.80
C GLU A 119 8.77 -2.72 13.36
N ALA A 120 8.15 -3.88 13.62
CA ALA A 120 8.70 -5.17 13.21
C ALA A 120 8.89 -5.25 11.70
N LYS A 121 7.90 -4.82 10.90
CA LYS A 121 8.03 -4.76 9.43
C LYS A 121 9.19 -3.85 9.00
N ARG A 122 9.38 -2.71 9.66
CA ARG A 122 10.50 -1.80 9.37
C ARG A 122 11.85 -2.45 9.61
N GLN A 123 12.02 -3.16 10.72
CA GLN A 123 13.28 -3.84 11.05
C GLN A 123 13.54 -5.07 10.18
N LEU A 124 12.48 -5.75 9.73
CA LEU A 124 12.58 -6.94 8.87
C LEU A 124 12.79 -6.59 7.39
N PHE A 125 12.50 -5.35 6.98
CA PHE A 125 12.71 -4.91 5.61
C PHE A 125 14.18 -5.04 5.19
N GLY A 126 14.40 -5.72 4.07
CA GLY A 126 15.73 -6.09 3.56
C GLY A 126 16.12 -7.54 3.86
N THR A 127 15.58 -8.14 4.91
CA THR A 127 15.56 -9.60 5.08
C THR A 127 14.39 -10.20 4.31
N VAL A 128 13.24 -9.53 4.37
CA VAL A 128 12.05 -9.81 3.55
C VAL A 128 11.53 -8.52 2.91
N GLY A 129 10.78 -8.65 1.83
CA GLY A 129 9.99 -7.56 1.30
C GLY A 129 8.82 -7.21 2.23
N ILE A 130 8.38 -5.95 2.18
CA ILE A 130 7.14 -5.50 2.83
C ILE A 130 6.30 -4.71 1.82
N ASP A 131 5.00 -4.63 2.06
CA ASP A 131 4.04 -3.82 1.28
C ASP A 131 4.17 -2.32 1.57
N LEU A 132 3.91 -1.94 2.83
CA LEU A 132 3.92 -0.57 3.35
C LEU A 132 3.98 -0.58 4.89
N LEU A 133 4.34 0.55 5.47
CA LEU A 133 4.24 0.77 6.91
C LEU A 133 2.93 1.48 7.19
N ALA A 134 1.97 0.76 7.78
CA ALA A 134 0.72 1.33 8.24
C ALA A 134 0.89 1.82 9.69
N GLY A 135 0.48 3.06 9.94
CA GLY A 135 0.36 3.65 11.28
C GLY A 135 -1.11 3.74 11.71
N PRO A 136 -1.45 4.70 12.60
CA PRO A 136 -2.84 5.02 12.91
C PRO A 136 -3.60 5.39 11.64
N THR A 137 -4.88 5.01 11.59
CA THR A 137 -5.70 5.21 10.41
C THR A 137 -6.24 6.64 10.36
N GLU A 138 -6.33 7.23 9.16
CA GLU A 138 -6.55 8.67 8.91
C GLU A 138 -7.72 8.86 7.93
N ILE A 139 -8.51 9.92 8.07
CA ILE A 139 -9.48 10.36 7.07
C ILE A 139 -9.38 11.87 6.83
N MET A 140 -9.55 12.26 5.57
CA MET A 140 -9.79 13.64 5.18
C MET A 140 -11.07 13.70 4.34
N VAL A 141 -11.91 14.71 4.59
CA VAL A 141 -13.07 15.03 3.75
C VAL A 141 -12.87 16.42 3.15
N ILE A 142 -12.92 16.55 1.83
CA ILE A 142 -13.08 17.83 1.14
C ILE A 142 -14.57 18.01 0.86
N ALA A 143 -15.20 19.03 1.44
CA ALA A 143 -16.63 19.29 1.28
C ALA A 143 -16.97 20.77 1.19
N ASP A 144 -18.00 21.09 0.39
CA ASP A 144 -18.53 22.44 0.22
C ASP A 144 -19.98 22.57 0.73
N GLU A 145 -20.62 23.72 0.51
CA GLU A 145 -21.97 23.99 1.01
C GLU A 145 -23.07 23.08 0.41
N THR A 146 -22.76 22.31 -0.64
CA THR A 146 -23.70 21.37 -1.27
C THR A 146 -23.80 20.05 -0.54
N ALA A 147 -22.81 19.70 0.28
CA ALA A 147 -22.80 18.49 1.10
C ALA A 147 -23.72 18.61 2.33
N ASP A 148 -24.14 17.46 2.88
CA ASP A 148 -24.80 17.40 4.19
C ASP A 148 -23.76 17.43 5.32
N PRO A 149 -23.74 18.47 6.19
CA PRO A 149 -22.78 18.52 7.30
C PRO A 149 -22.96 17.38 8.30
N ALA A 150 -24.17 16.82 8.45
CA ALA A 150 -24.40 15.69 9.35
C ALA A 150 -23.77 14.40 8.80
N LEU A 151 -23.79 14.22 7.47
CA LEU A 151 -23.15 13.09 6.82
C LEU A 151 -21.62 13.21 6.92
N VAL A 152 -21.06 14.37 6.58
CA VAL A 152 -19.61 14.63 6.70
C VAL A 152 -19.12 14.40 8.14
N ALA A 153 -19.89 14.85 9.14
CA ALA A 153 -19.59 14.56 10.54
C ALA A 153 -19.60 13.06 10.86
N THR A 154 -20.53 12.31 10.25
CA THR A 154 -20.64 10.85 10.39
C THR A 154 -19.41 10.15 9.82
N ASP A 155 -18.96 10.53 8.62
CA ASP A 155 -17.78 9.94 7.98
C ASP A 155 -16.50 10.20 8.77
N LEU A 156 -16.31 11.44 9.26
CA LEU A 156 -15.18 11.81 10.13
C LEU A 156 -15.16 10.98 11.42
N LEU A 157 -16.31 10.83 12.09
CA LEU A 157 -16.43 10.05 13.32
C LEU A 157 -16.28 8.54 13.07
N GLY A 158 -16.72 8.05 11.91
CA GLY A 158 -16.61 6.65 11.51
C GLY A 158 -15.16 6.19 11.41
N GLN A 159 -14.23 7.07 11.03
CA GLN A 159 -12.81 6.76 11.10
C GLN A 159 -12.24 6.96 12.51
N ALA A 160 -12.64 8.03 13.20
CA ALA A 160 -12.13 8.37 14.52
C ALA A 160 -12.36 7.27 15.58
N GLU A 161 -13.34 6.39 15.40
CA GLU A 161 -13.59 5.28 16.34
C GLU A 161 -12.53 4.17 16.33
N HIS A 162 -11.68 4.11 15.29
CA HIS A 162 -10.63 3.11 15.18
C HIS A 162 -9.65 3.18 16.36
N GLY A 163 -9.17 4.38 16.70
CA GLY A 163 -8.24 4.61 17.80
C GLY A 163 -8.22 6.07 18.28
N PRO A 164 -7.82 6.32 19.54
CA PRO A 164 -7.71 7.69 20.07
C PRO A 164 -6.62 8.52 19.39
N ASP A 165 -5.81 7.89 18.54
CA ASP A 165 -4.73 8.45 17.72
C ASP A 165 -5.09 8.53 16.23
N SER A 166 -6.36 8.36 15.86
CA SER A 166 -6.87 8.45 14.47
C SER A 166 -7.21 9.89 14.08
N PRO A 167 -6.44 10.53 13.19
CA PRO A 167 -6.74 11.87 12.70
C PRO A 167 -7.97 11.91 11.78
N ALA A 168 -8.73 12.99 11.88
CA ALA A 168 -9.90 13.26 11.05
C ALA A 168 -9.92 14.74 10.66
N TRP A 169 -9.90 15.02 9.36
CA TRP A 169 -9.74 16.38 8.84
C TRP A 169 -10.86 16.76 7.89
N LEU A 170 -11.40 17.96 8.03
CA LEU A 170 -12.29 18.58 7.05
C LEU A 170 -11.56 19.72 6.34
N ILE A 171 -11.59 19.74 5.02
CA ILE A 171 -11.23 20.91 4.20
C ILE A 171 -12.50 21.46 3.58
N THR A 172 -12.72 22.77 3.69
CA THR A 172 -13.89 23.43 3.09
C THR A 172 -13.59 24.86 2.65
N THR A 173 -14.30 25.32 1.63
CA THR A 173 -14.27 26.74 1.20
C THR A 173 -15.26 27.62 1.97
N SER A 174 -16.09 27.03 2.86
CA SER A 174 -17.08 27.76 3.64
C SER A 174 -16.86 27.59 5.14
N ARG A 175 -16.46 28.68 5.80
CA ARG A 175 -16.41 28.75 7.28
C ARG A 175 -17.73 28.33 7.91
N ARG A 176 -18.85 28.79 7.35
CA ARG A 176 -20.19 28.48 7.87
C ARG A 176 -20.48 26.99 7.79
N PHE A 177 -20.08 26.34 6.69
CA PHE A 177 -20.22 24.90 6.54
C PHE A 177 -19.36 24.15 7.57
N GLY A 178 -18.08 24.52 7.71
CA GLY A 178 -17.19 23.92 8.70
C GLY A 178 -17.72 24.03 10.14
N GLU A 179 -18.27 25.18 10.52
CA GLU A 179 -18.91 25.37 11.84
C GLU A 179 -20.14 24.47 12.05
N ARG A 180 -20.92 24.22 11.00
CA ARG A 180 -22.06 23.29 11.05
C ARG A 180 -21.58 21.85 11.24
N VAL A 181 -20.54 21.42 10.51
CA VAL A 181 -19.96 20.07 10.69
C VAL A 181 -19.47 19.88 12.13
N MET A 182 -18.76 20.87 12.71
CA MET A 182 -18.32 20.79 14.10
C MET A 182 -19.50 20.66 15.10
N ALA A 183 -20.61 21.34 14.84
CA ALA A 183 -21.81 21.21 15.67
C ALA A 183 -22.44 19.82 15.55
N GLU A 184 -22.50 19.25 14.35
CA GLU A 184 -22.99 17.88 14.11
C GLU A 184 -22.10 16.83 14.77
N ILE A 185 -20.77 17.00 14.74
CA ILE A 185 -19.83 16.13 15.46
C ILE A 185 -20.14 16.14 16.96
N ALA A 186 -20.34 17.32 17.57
CA ALA A 186 -20.68 17.43 18.97
C ALA A 186 -22.00 16.71 19.29
N LEU A 187 -23.02 16.88 18.45
CA LEU A 187 -24.33 16.23 18.61
C LEU A 187 -24.24 14.70 18.48
N GLN A 188 -23.52 14.20 17.49
CA GLN A 188 -23.40 12.76 17.25
C GLN A 188 -22.62 12.07 18.39
N LEU A 189 -21.61 12.73 18.96
CA LEU A 189 -20.86 12.23 20.12
C LEU A 189 -21.71 12.06 21.38
N GLU A 190 -22.89 12.70 21.48
CA GLU A 190 -23.81 12.48 22.61
C GLU A 190 -24.44 11.07 22.58
N THR A 191 -24.56 10.45 21.40
CA THR A 191 -25.27 9.18 21.22
C THR A 191 -24.42 8.05 20.66
N LEU A 192 -23.26 8.35 20.07
CA LEU A 192 -22.35 7.37 19.49
C LEU A 192 -21.81 6.41 20.57
N PRO A 193 -22.00 5.07 20.45
CA PRO A 193 -21.49 4.12 21.44
C PRO A 193 -19.97 4.16 21.63
N THR A 194 -19.24 4.51 20.57
CA THR A 194 -17.77 4.65 20.54
C THR A 194 -17.28 6.07 20.84
N ALA A 195 -18.16 6.97 21.33
CA ALA A 195 -17.85 8.39 21.58
C ALA A 195 -16.62 8.62 22.48
N ALA A 196 -16.36 7.75 23.45
CA ALA A 196 -15.18 7.88 24.31
C ALA A 196 -13.85 7.75 23.53
N VAL A 197 -13.84 6.97 22.44
CA VAL A 197 -12.66 6.81 21.57
C VAL A 197 -12.69 7.87 20.47
N ALA A 198 -13.79 7.96 19.72
CA ALA A 198 -13.93 8.88 18.61
C ALA A 198 -13.82 10.35 19.04
N GLY A 199 -14.43 10.71 20.17
CA GLY A 199 -14.32 12.04 20.75
C GLY A 199 -12.91 12.38 21.21
N LYS A 200 -12.13 11.39 21.69
CA LYS A 200 -10.73 11.62 22.06
C LYS A 200 -9.84 11.87 20.84
N ALA A 201 -10.06 11.08 19.79
CA ALA A 201 -9.40 11.27 18.50
C ALA A 201 -9.70 12.65 17.92
N TRP A 202 -10.98 13.03 17.89
CA TRP A 202 -11.42 14.35 17.42
C TRP A 202 -10.85 15.50 18.26
N GLU A 203 -10.86 15.39 19.59
CA GLU A 203 -10.31 16.43 20.49
C GLU A 203 -8.82 16.72 20.22
N VAL A 204 -8.04 15.68 19.93
CA VAL A 204 -6.58 15.80 19.84
C VAL A 204 -6.10 16.02 18.40
N PHE A 205 -6.74 15.41 17.42
CA PHE A 205 -6.30 15.37 16.03
C PHE A 205 -7.33 15.90 15.02
N GLY A 206 -8.54 16.23 15.47
CA GLY A 206 -9.58 16.80 14.63
C GLY A 206 -9.20 18.20 14.14
N GLU A 207 -9.36 18.44 12.83
CA GLU A 207 -9.07 19.75 12.24
C GLU A 207 -10.14 20.14 11.22
N VAL A 208 -10.53 21.41 11.21
CA VAL A 208 -11.33 22.03 10.15
C VAL A 208 -10.51 23.13 9.51
N ILE A 209 -10.13 22.91 8.26
CA ILE A 209 -9.29 23.79 7.47
C ILE A 209 -10.19 24.56 6.50
N VAL A 210 -10.23 25.88 6.65
CA VAL A 210 -10.98 26.77 5.76
C VAL A 210 -10.01 27.38 4.77
N VAL A 211 -10.29 27.19 3.48
CA VAL A 211 -9.47 27.67 2.36
C VAL A 211 -10.25 28.60 1.45
N ASP A 212 -9.56 29.39 0.62
CA ASP A 212 -10.17 30.39 -0.24
C ASP A 212 -10.65 29.83 -1.59
N SER A 213 -10.19 28.63 -1.98
CA SER A 213 -10.50 28.04 -3.28
C SER A 213 -10.34 26.52 -3.34
N ASP A 214 -10.92 25.90 -4.38
CA ASP A 214 -10.75 24.47 -4.66
C ASP A 214 -9.29 24.07 -4.97
N GLU A 215 -8.53 24.97 -5.62
CA GLU A 215 -7.09 24.76 -5.85
C GLU A 215 -6.30 24.73 -4.54
N GLU A 216 -6.62 25.62 -3.61
CA GLU A 216 -6.01 25.59 -2.28
C GLU A 216 -6.43 24.34 -1.50
N ALA A 217 -7.70 23.92 -1.58
CA ALA A 217 -8.16 22.68 -0.98
C ALA A 217 -7.36 21.46 -1.48
N ALA A 218 -7.17 21.36 -2.80
CA ALA A 218 -6.39 20.28 -3.40
C ALA A 218 -4.91 20.32 -2.98
N LEU A 219 -4.30 21.51 -2.90
CA LEU A 219 -2.92 21.66 -2.45
C LEU A 219 -2.73 21.25 -0.98
N VAL A 220 -3.64 21.66 -0.10
CA VAL A 220 -3.60 21.29 1.33
C VAL A 220 -3.79 19.78 1.49
N SER A 221 -4.77 19.20 0.78
CA SER A 221 -5.00 17.75 0.79
C SER A 221 -3.76 16.98 0.33
N ASP A 222 -3.15 17.40 -0.79
CA ASP A 222 -1.94 16.78 -1.31
C ASP A 222 -0.73 16.93 -0.36
N GLU A 223 -0.67 17.99 0.45
CA GLU A 223 0.36 18.17 1.47
C GLU A 223 0.19 17.20 2.65
N TYR A 224 -1.06 17.03 3.11
CA TYR A 224 -1.41 16.06 4.15
C TYR A 224 -1.19 14.63 3.67
N ALA A 225 -1.50 14.35 2.39
CA ALA A 225 -1.39 13.04 1.77
C ALA A 225 -2.11 11.94 2.59
N PRO A 226 -3.43 12.08 2.78
CA PRO A 226 -4.21 11.25 3.70
C PRO A 226 -4.30 9.80 3.25
N GLU A 227 -4.51 8.90 4.21
CA GLU A 227 -4.83 7.50 3.94
C GLU A 227 -6.14 7.36 3.16
N HIS A 228 -7.22 7.94 3.68
CA HIS A 228 -8.53 7.99 3.04
C HIS A 228 -8.91 9.44 2.73
N LEU A 229 -9.35 9.70 1.51
CA LEU A 229 -9.82 11.01 1.08
C LEU A 229 -11.23 10.89 0.51
N GLU A 230 -12.17 11.61 1.09
CA GLU A 230 -13.51 11.77 0.53
C GLU A 230 -13.66 13.14 -0.11
N VAL A 231 -14.39 13.21 -1.22
CA VAL A 231 -14.76 14.46 -1.90
C VAL A 231 -16.27 14.48 -2.03
N GLN A 232 -16.90 15.46 -1.37
CA GLN A 232 -18.34 15.67 -1.35
C GLN A 232 -18.62 17.14 -1.73
N THR A 233 -18.60 17.46 -3.03
CA THR A 233 -18.62 18.85 -3.54
C THR A 233 -19.54 19.02 -4.76
N ALA A 234 -19.69 20.26 -5.22
CA ALA A 234 -20.36 20.56 -6.48
C ALA A 234 -19.54 20.17 -7.73
N CYS A 235 -18.24 19.85 -7.60
CA CYS A 235 -17.30 19.66 -8.71
C CYS A 235 -16.39 18.43 -8.54
N ASP A 236 -16.93 17.32 -8.04
CA ASP A 236 -16.20 16.08 -7.72
C ASP A 236 -15.23 15.57 -8.81
N ASP A 237 -15.65 15.60 -10.08
CA ASP A 237 -14.82 15.16 -11.21
C ASP A 237 -13.55 16.01 -11.39
N TRP A 238 -13.60 17.29 -11.01
CA TRP A 238 -12.43 18.16 -11.04
C TRP A 238 -11.40 17.72 -10.00
N TYR A 239 -11.83 17.45 -8.77
CA TYR A 239 -10.96 16.94 -7.71
C TYR A 239 -10.36 15.58 -8.08
N LEU A 240 -11.16 14.67 -8.64
CA LEU A 240 -10.70 13.36 -9.13
C LEU A 240 -9.56 13.49 -10.16
N GLY A 241 -9.61 14.50 -11.03
CA GLY A 241 -8.55 14.77 -12.01
C GLY A 241 -7.35 15.55 -11.47
N ARG A 242 -7.50 16.24 -10.33
CA ARG A 242 -6.53 17.21 -9.81
C ARG A 242 -5.68 16.70 -8.65
N LEU A 243 -6.25 15.88 -7.77
CA LEU A 243 -5.60 15.37 -6.56
C LEU A 243 -4.50 14.36 -6.94
N THR A 244 -3.40 14.37 -6.19
CA THR A 244 -2.21 13.56 -6.51
C THR A 244 -1.73 12.67 -5.37
N ASN A 245 -2.00 13.03 -4.10
CA ASN A 245 -1.54 12.28 -2.94
C ASN A 245 -2.71 11.85 -2.05
N TYR A 246 -3.12 10.59 -2.17
CA TYR A 246 -4.11 9.95 -1.29
C TYR A 246 -3.91 8.43 -1.34
N GLY A 247 -4.27 7.71 -0.28
CA GLY A 247 -4.26 6.24 -0.28
C GLY A 247 -5.44 5.68 -1.10
N SER A 248 -6.65 6.11 -0.78
CA SER A 248 -7.87 5.81 -1.53
C SER A 248 -8.80 7.02 -1.57
N LEU A 249 -9.43 7.25 -2.72
CA LEU A 249 -10.32 8.37 -2.98
C LEU A 249 -11.76 7.89 -3.11
N PHE A 250 -12.67 8.52 -2.37
CA PHE A 250 -14.11 8.27 -2.36
C PHE A 250 -14.80 9.50 -2.92
N VAL A 251 -15.58 9.33 -3.99
CA VAL A 251 -16.09 10.44 -4.80
C VAL A 251 -17.60 10.49 -4.71
N GLY A 252 -18.12 11.61 -4.22
CA GLY A 252 -19.54 11.88 -4.02
C GLY A 252 -20.09 11.37 -2.69
N GLU A 253 -21.23 11.94 -2.28
CA GLU A 253 -21.96 11.64 -1.04
C GLU A 253 -22.26 10.14 -0.84
N GLN A 254 -22.35 9.37 -1.93
CA GLN A 254 -22.71 7.95 -1.89
C GLN A 254 -21.51 7.03 -1.57
N ALA A 255 -20.30 7.56 -1.50
CA ALA A 255 -19.07 6.81 -1.31
C ALA A 255 -18.45 7.13 0.05
N THR A 256 -18.56 6.20 1.00
CA THR A 256 -17.92 6.31 2.33
C THR A 256 -16.76 5.33 2.44
N VAL A 257 -15.77 5.67 3.29
CA VAL A 257 -14.67 4.78 3.67
C VAL A 257 -15.16 3.38 3.99
N ALA A 258 -16.24 3.24 4.78
CA ALA A 258 -16.76 1.96 5.22
C ALA A 258 -17.06 0.99 4.05
N TYR A 259 -17.45 1.49 2.88
CA TYR A 259 -17.74 0.63 1.72
C TYR A 259 -16.46 0.06 1.09
N GLY A 260 -15.44 0.89 0.92
CA GLY A 260 -14.11 0.45 0.46
C GLY A 260 -13.46 -0.49 1.46
N ASP A 261 -13.64 -0.20 2.73
CA ASP A 261 -13.04 -0.90 3.86
C ASP A 261 -13.57 -2.33 4.04
N LYS A 262 -14.80 -2.60 3.58
CA LYS A 262 -15.48 -3.88 3.78
C LYS A 262 -15.72 -4.70 2.51
N GLY A 263 -16.03 -4.10 1.35
CA GLY A 263 -16.47 -4.96 0.24
C GLY A 263 -16.72 -4.39 -1.15
N VAL A 264 -16.61 -3.07 -1.40
CA VAL A 264 -16.90 -2.55 -2.75
C VAL A 264 -15.83 -2.96 -3.79
N GLY A 265 -14.59 -3.16 -3.35
CA GLY A 265 -13.53 -3.79 -4.15
C GLY A 265 -12.15 -3.13 -4.10
N THR A 266 -12.03 -1.89 -3.63
CA THR A 266 -10.73 -1.26 -3.38
C THR A 266 -10.03 -1.92 -2.19
N ASN A 267 -8.70 -1.80 -2.12
CA ASN A 267 -7.92 -2.39 -1.03
C ASN A 267 -7.70 -1.39 0.10
N HIS A 268 -8.06 -1.77 1.32
CA HIS A 268 -7.95 -0.90 2.49
C HIS A 268 -6.65 -1.00 3.28
N THR A 269 -5.68 -1.81 2.83
CA THR A 269 -4.33 -1.74 3.38
C THR A 269 -3.64 -0.55 2.72
N LEU A 270 -3.77 0.62 3.34
CA LEU A 270 -3.38 1.90 2.77
C LEU A 270 -2.18 2.53 3.50
N PRO A 271 -1.44 3.43 2.83
CA PRO A 271 -0.38 4.21 3.46
C PRO A 271 -0.94 5.28 4.40
N THR A 272 -0.37 5.42 5.59
CA THR A 272 -0.71 6.49 6.55
C THR A 272 0.52 7.37 6.82
N GLY A 273 0.38 8.43 7.62
CA GLY A 273 1.50 9.26 8.05
C GLY A 273 2.18 10.00 6.89
N ARG A 274 1.38 10.49 5.95
CA ARG A 274 1.82 11.17 4.71
C ARG A 274 2.59 10.26 3.73
N ALA A 275 2.52 8.94 3.90
CA ALA A 275 3.20 7.99 3.01
C ALA A 275 2.55 7.86 1.63
N ALA A 276 1.31 8.34 1.46
CA ALA A 276 0.63 8.38 0.17
C ALA A 276 1.41 9.20 -0.89
N ARG A 277 2.35 10.07 -0.48
CA ARG A 277 3.26 10.80 -1.38
C ARG A 277 4.24 9.92 -2.17
N TYR A 278 4.51 8.70 -1.69
CA TYR A 278 5.53 7.83 -2.31
C TYR A 278 5.11 6.36 -2.45
N THR A 279 3.95 5.98 -1.92
CA THR A 279 3.40 4.64 -2.08
C THR A 279 1.89 4.70 -2.20
N GLY A 280 1.30 3.80 -2.99
CA GLY A 280 -0.13 3.48 -2.91
C GLY A 280 -0.41 2.36 -1.91
N GLY A 281 -1.69 1.99 -1.81
CA GLY A 281 -2.15 0.84 -1.05
C GLY A 281 -1.65 -0.51 -1.56
N LEU A 282 -2.00 -1.56 -0.82
CA LEU A 282 -1.74 -2.93 -1.25
C LEU A 282 -2.48 -3.22 -2.56
N SER A 283 -1.75 -3.75 -3.53
CA SER A 283 -2.28 -4.11 -4.85
C SER A 283 -1.52 -5.30 -5.39
N VAL A 284 -1.99 -5.89 -6.50
CA VAL A 284 -1.26 -6.97 -7.16
C VAL A 284 0.18 -6.56 -7.48
N GLY A 285 0.40 -5.29 -7.87
CA GLY A 285 1.72 -4.75 -8.18
C GLY A 285 2.72 -4.82 -7.04
N LYS A 286 2.26 -4.80 -5.77
CA LYS A 286 3.14 -4.95 -4.60
C LYS A 286 3.77 -6.33 -4.51
N PHE A 287 3.15 -7.35 -5.10
CA PHE A 287 3.67 -8.71 -5.14
C PHE A 287 4.47 -9.02 -6.41
N ILE A 288 4.62 -8.06 -7.32
CA ILE A 288 5.31 -8.24 -8.61
C ILE A 288 6.70 -7.63 -8.57
N LYS A 289 7.69 -8.38 -9.02
CA LYS A 289 9.06 -7.93 -9.29
C LYS A 289 9.19 -7.59 -10.77
N SER A 290 9.40 -6.32 -11.09
CA SER A 290 9.77 -5.88 -12.44
C SER A 290 11.26 -6.10 -12.65
N VAL A 291 11.63 -7.09 -13.46
CA VAL A 291 13.03 -7.48 -13.71
C VAL A 291 13.42 -7.26 -15.16
N THR A 292 14.67 -6.90 -15.40
CA THR A 292 15.20 -6.68 -16.76
C THR A 292 16.07 -7.85 -17.20
N TRP A 293 16.15 -8.05 -18.52
CA TRP A 293 17.05 -9.02 -19.13
C TRP A 293 17.64 -8.47 -20.42
N GLN A 294 18.78 -9.02 -20.83
CA GLN A 294 19.46 -8.69 -22.07
C GLN A 294 19.96 -9.95 -22.77
N ARG A 295 20.00 -9.93 -24.10
CA ARG A 295 20.57 -10.96 -24.95
C ARG A 295 21.30 -10.30 -26.10
N LEU A 296 22.56 -10.68 -26.28
CA LEU A 296 23.39 -10.18 -27.36
C LEU A 296 23.76 -11.31 -28.32
N SER A 297 23.79 -11.00 -29.61
CA SER A 297 24.43 -11.85 -30.62
C SER A 297 25.95 -11.75 -30.51
N ASP A 298 26.66 -12.72 -31.11
CA ASP A 298 28.13 -12.72 -31.17
C ASP A 298 28.67 -11.43 -31.82
N ALA A 299 28.04 -10.99 -32.91
CA ALA A 299 28.41 -9.76 -33.61
C ALA A 299 28.20 -8.51 -32.74
N ALA A 300 27.07 -8.42 -32.03
CA ALA A 300 26.79 -7.30 -31.13
C ALA A 300 27.75 -7.29 -29.93
N SER A 301 27.99 -8.45 -29.32
CA SER A 301 28.93 -8.63 -28.21
C SER A 301 30.33 -8.14 -28.58
N ARG A 302 30.85 -8.55 -29.74
CA ARG A 302 32.14 -8.08 -30.24
C ARG A 302 32.16 -6.57 -30.52
N ARG A 303 31.09 -6.02 -31.09
CA ARG A 303 30.99 -4.59 -31.42
C ARG A 303 30.99 -3.70 -30.18
N ILE A 304 30.29 -4.10 -29.12
CA ILE A 304 30.08 -3.30 -27.90
C ILE A 304 31.24 -3.45 -26.91
N ALA A 305 31.84 -4.64 -26.83
CA ALA A 305 32.92 -4.95 -25.89
C ALA A 305 34.03 -3.89 -25.79
N PRO A 306 34.64 -3.37 -26.88
CA PRO A 306 35.73 -2.40 -26.75
C PRO A 306 35.27 -1.04 -26.21
N ILE A 307 33.99 -0.68 -26.39
CA ILE A 307 33.42 0.56 -25.83
C ILE A 307 33.23 0.40 -24.33
N MET A 308 32.59 -0.70 -23.91
CA MET A 308 32.34 -0.99 -22.50
C MET A 308 33.63 -1.22 -21.72
N GLY A 309 34.61 -1.89 -22.32
CA GLY A 309 35.94 -2.09 -21.71
C GLY A 309 36.64 -0.78 -21.39
N ARG A 310 36.54 0.24 -22.28
CA ARG A 310 37.09 1.57 -21.99
C ARG A 310 36.38 2.25 -20.82
N ILE A 311 35.05 2.19 -20.76
CA ILE A 311 34.29 2.73 -19.63
C ILE A 311 34.74 2.05 -18.32
N CYS A 312 34.82 0.72 -18.32
CA CYS A 312 35.29 -0.04 -17.17
C CYS A 312 36.71 0.37 -16.74
N ARG A 313 37.59 0.68 -17.69
CA ARG A 313 38.96 1.14 -17.39
C ARG A 313 38.98 2.52 -16.74
N GLU A 314 38.21 3.47 -17.28
CA GLU A 314 38.07 4.81 -16.70
C GLU A 314 37.44 4.76 -15.30
N GLU A 315 36.55 3.82 -15.05
CA GLU A 315 35.96 3.56 -13.73
C GLU A 315 36.88 2.79 -12.78
N GLY A 316 38.07 2.35 -13.24
CA GLY A 316 39.00 1.52 -12.46
C GLY A 316 38.52 0.07 -12.22
N MET A 317 37.46 -0.38 -12.90
CA MET A 317 36.87 -1.71 -12.80
C MET A 317 37.58 -2.72 -13.73
N LEU A 318 38.87 -2.96 -13.50
CA LEU A 318 39.72 -3.78 -14.40
C LEU A 318 39.21 -5.21 -14.61
N ALA A 319 38.57 -5.81 -13.60
CA ALA A 319 37.96 -7.14 -13.76
C ALA A 319 36.76 -7.10 -14.72
N HIS A 320 35.95 -6.02 -14.70
CA HIS A 320 34.83 -5.84 -15.63
C HIS A 320 35.32 -5.64 -17.05
N GLU A 321 36.35 -4.79 -17.25
CA GLU A 321 37.04 -4.61 -18.52
C GLU A 321 37.47 -5.97 -19.10
N LYS A 322 38.12 -6.80 -18.28
CA LYS A 322 38.58 -8.12 -18.72
C LYS A 322 37.45 -9.01 -19.23
N THR A 323 36.24 -8.90 -18.66
CA THR A 323 35.09 -9.67 -19.13
C THR A 323 34.63 -9.23 -20.53
N ALA A 324 34.80 -7.96 -20.87
CA ALA A 324 34.52 -7.41 -22.20
C ALA A 324 35.61 -7.85 -23.19
N ASP A 325 36.88 -7.73 -22.84
CA ASP A 325 38.02 -8.13 -23.68
C ASP A 325 37.97 -9.60 -24.09
N VAL A 326 37.64 -10.50 -23.15
CA VAL A 326 37.53 -11.93 -23.44
C VAL A 326 36.41 -12.22 -24.44
N ARG A 327 35.27 -11.52 -24.34
CA ARG A 327 34.18 -11.65 -25.32
C ARG A 327 34.56 -11.07 -26.67
N PHE A 328 35.24 -9.92 -26.70
CA PHE A 328 35.79 -9.35 -27.91
C PHE A 328 36.67 -10.37 -28.64
N ALA A 329 37.64 -10.97 -27.94
CA ALA A 329 38.53 -11.99 -28.50
C ALA A 329 37.78 -13.26 -28.93
N ARG A 330 36.87 -13.79 -28.10
CA ARG A 330 36.16 -15.05 -28.34
C ARG A 330 35.27 -15.01 -29.58
N TYR A 331 34.58 -13.89 -29.81
CA TYR A 331 33.65 -13.72 -30.93
C TYR A 331 34.32 -13.08 -32.16
N ALA A 332 35.65 -13.12 -32.25
CA ALA A 332 36.35 -12.80 -33.48
C ALA A 332 35.90 -13.70 -34.63
N PRO A 333 35.80 -13.18 -35.87
CA PRO A 333 35.59 -14.03 -37.04
C PRO A 333 36.65 -15.12 -37.05
N ARG A 334 36.25 -16.38 -37.22
CA ARG A 334 37.20 -17.44 -37.55
C ARG A 334 37.63 -17.23 -39.00
N ASN A 335 38.94 -17.23 -39.22
CA ASN A 335 39.46 -17.33 -40.58
C ASN A 335 39.24 -18.77 -41.03
N ASP A 336 38.10 -19.02 -41.67
CA ASP A 336 37.85 -20.25 -42.43
C ASP A 336 38.41 -20.08 -43.85
#